data_AF-A0A1G5E0L1-F1
#
_entry.id   AF-A0A1G5E0L1-F1
#
_cell.length_a   1.000
_cell.length_b   1.000
_cell.length_c   1.000
_cell.angle_alpha   90.00
_cell.angle_beta   90.00
_cell.angle_gamma   90.00
#
_symmetry.space_group_name_H-M   'P 1'
#
loop_
_entity.id
_entity.type
_entity.pdbx_description
1 polymer ?
#
loop_
_entity_poly.entity_id
_entity_poly.type
_entity_poly.pdbx_seq_one_letter_code
_entity_poly.pdbx_strand_id
1 'polypeptide(L)'
;MPLFSRLLSVFLLVLCLAPSNGMAQVGINTATPLSTLDLNGNLSLKAIGITTAFVGGPAGNATPINDGVYLSLTPTPGNVEFIVPNASTVPGRIYILRNISNTVTAQLYSFGGLFFAKDSNTATAAPLNMPGNATMKTLILISDGANWTYIF
;
A
#
# COMPACT_ATOMS: atom_id res chain seq x y z
N MET A 1 -24.69 -46.67 -37.44
CA MET A 1 -23.36 -46.36 -36.86
C MET A 1 -22.69 -45.06 -37.36
N PRO A 2 -22.93 -44.49 -38.58
CA PRO A 2 -22.18 -43.31 -39.04
C PRO A 2 -22.71 -41.96 -38.54
N LEU A 3 -23.98 -41.88 -38.10
CA LEU A 3 -24.57 -40.63 -37.61
C LEU A 3 -24.04 -40.27 -36.21
N PHE A 4 -23.89 -41.28 -35.33
CA PHE A 4 -23.38 -41.09 -33.97
C PHE A 4 -21.90 -40.69 -33.96
N SER A 5 -21.07 -41.26 -34.84
CA SER A 5 -19.65 -40.87 -34.95
C SER A 5 -19.49 -39.45 -35.49
N ARG A 6 -20.33 -39.01 -36.44
CA ARG A 6 -20.29 -37.65 -36.98
C ARG A 6 -20.77 -36.60 -35.97
N LEU A 7 -21.80 -36.89 -35.19
CA LEU A 7 -22.27 -36.00 -34.12
C LEU A 7 -21.24 -35.88 -32.99
N LEU A 8 -20.59 -36.98 -32.62
CA LEU A 8 -19.52 -36.97 -31.61
C LEU A 8 -18.29 -36.17 -32.08
N SER A 9 -17.90 -36.31 -33.36
CA SER A 9 -16.78 -35.54 -33.94
C SER A 9 -17.07 -34.04 -34.02
N VAL A 10 -18.31 -33.65 -34.34
CA VAL A 10 -18.72 -32.23 -34.34
C VAL A 10 -18.75 -31.67 -32.91
N PHE A 11 -19.24 -32.45 -31.94
CA PHE A 11 -19.27 -32.05 -30.53
C PHE A 11 -17.86 -31.82 -29.95
N LEU A 12 -16.90 -32.69 -30.30
CA LEU A 12 -15.51 -32.56 -29.86
C LEU A 12 -14.80 -31.35 -30.49
N LEU A 13 -15.07 -31.06 -31.77
CA LEU A 13 -14.52 -29.90 -32.47
C LEU A 13 -15.02 -28.57 -31.88
N VAL A 14 -16.28 -28.52 -31.46
CA VAL A 14 -16.88 -27.34 -30.80
C VAL A 14 -16.28 -27.13 -29.39
N LEU A 15 -15.96 -28.22 -28.67
CA LEU A 15 -15.28 -28.13 -27.36
C LEU A 15 -13.82 -27.64 -27.47
N CYS A 16 -13.11 -28.00 -28.54
CA CYS A 16 -11.72 -27.60 -28.78
C CYS A 16 -11.57 -26.18 -29.37
N LEU A 17 -12.66 -25.56 -29.84
CA LEU A 17 -12.72 -24.17 -30.33
C LEU A 17 -13.23 -23.19 -29.27
N ALA A 18 -13.50 -23.66 -28.04
CA ALA A 18 -13.79 -22.75 -26.93
C ALA A 18 -12.53 -21.89 -26.68
N PRO A 19 -12.60 -20.56 -26.81
CA PRO A 19 -11.44 -19.72 -26.60
C PRO A 19 -11.04 -19.80 -25.11
N SER A 20 -9.95 -20.51 -24.82
CA SER A 20 -9.17 -20.23 -23.62
C SER A 20 -8.26 -19.05 -23.96
N ASN A 21 -8.13 -18.12 -23.02
CA ASN A 21 -7.17 -17.01 -22.93
C ASN A 21 -7.73 -15.59 -23.13
N GLY A 22 -7.63 -14.84 -22.02
CA GLY A 22 -7.57 -13.38 -21.98
C GLY A 22 -7.73 -12.81 -20.57
N MET A 23 -6.96 -13.28 -19.57
CA MET A 23 -6.98 -12.68 -18.22
C MET A 23 -5.99 -11.50 -18.14
N ALA A 24 -6.44 -10.29 -18.47
CA ALA A 24 -5.71 -9.02 -18.25
C ALA A 24 -6.31 -8.26 -17.05
N GLN A 25 -6.31 -8.88 -15.86
CA GLN A 25 -7.22 -8.48 -14.78
C GLN A 25 -6.51 -7.70 -13.69
N VAL A 26 -6.98 -6.53 -13.26
CA VAL A 26 -6.72 -5.95 -11.92
C VAL A 26 -8.08 -5.75 -11.27
N GLY A 27 -8.23 -6.00 -9.97
CA GLY A 27 -9.52 -5.81 -9.31
C GLY A 27 -9.42 -5.18 -7.94
N ILE A 28 -10.31 -4.21 -7.70
CA ILE A 28 -10.48 -3.57 -6.41
C ILE A 28 -11.89 -3.93 -5.91
N ASN A 29 -11.93 -4.65 -4.78
CA ASN A 29 -13.13 -5.09 -4.04
C ASN A 29 -13.98 -6.21 -4.70
N THR A 30 -13.34 -7.25 -5.25
CA THR A 30 -14.01 -8.35 -5.99
C THR A 30 -13.45 -9.75 -5.67
N ALA A 31 -14.25 -10.80 -5.96
CA ALA A 31 -13.97 -12.20 -5.68
C ALA A 31 -13.20 -12.96 -6.78
N THR A 32 -12.84 -12.31 -7.89
CA THR A 32 -11.97 -12.92 -8.93
C THR A 32 -11.03 -11.94 -9.66
N PRO A 33 -10.06 -11.29 -8.99
CA PRO A 33 -8.96 -10.65 -9.70
C PRO A 33 -7.60 -11.28 -9.41
N LEU A 34 -6.81 -11.50 -10.47
CA LEU A 34 -5.46 -12.10 -10.39
C LEU A 34 -4.37 -11.20 -11.04
N SER A 35 -4.57 -9.88 -10.91
CA SER A 35 -3.71 -8.70 -11.15
C SER A 35 -2.80 -8.64 -12.42
N THR A 36 -3.05 -7.67 -13.32
CA THR A 36 -2.11 -7.06 -14.27
C THR A 36 -2.51 -5.62 -14.64
N LEU A 37 -1.84 -4.62 -14.07
CA LEU A 37 -2.03 -3.19 -14.42
C LEU A 37 -0.98 -2.81 -15.45
N ASP A 38 -1.39 -2.59 -16.70
CA ASP A 38 -0.53 -2.01 -17.73
C ASP A 38 -0.97 -0.58 -18.04
N LEU A 39 0.00 0.35 -18.02
CA LEU A 39 -0.21 1.77 -18.27
C LEU A 39 0.77 2.22 -19.37
N ASN A 40 0.25 2.39 -20.58
CA ASN A 40 1.00 3.02 -21.67
C ASN A 40 0.93 4.56 -21.53
N GLY A 41 1.49 5.08 -20.44
CA GLY A 41 1.43 6.48 -20.04
C GLY A 41 2.01 6.72 -18.64
N ASN A 42 1.64 7.85 -18.01
CA ASN A 42 2.12 8.21 -16.67
C ASN A 42 1.15 7.74 -15.57
N LEU A 43 1.68 7.14 -14.50
CA LEU A 43 0.96 6.93 -13.25
C LEU A 43 1.22 8.11 -12.30
N SER A 44 0.15 8.82 -11.92
CA SER A 44 0.21 9.83 -10.86
C SER A 44 -0.49 9.31 -9.62
N LEU A 45 0.18 9.44 -8.47
CA LEU A 45 -0.36 9.05 -7.18
C LEU A 45 -0.89 10.28 -6.45
N LYS A 46 -1.93 10.08 -5.62
CA LYS A 46 -2.42 11.15 -4.76
C LYS A 46 -1.33 11.53 -3.76
N ALA A 47 -0.92 12.80 -3.80
CA ALA A 47 0.08 13.37 -2.92
C ALA A 47 -0.53 14.36 -1.92
N ILE A 48 -0.09 14.28 -0.66
CA ILE A 48 -0.48 15.19 0.43
C ILE A 48 0.79 15.86 0.97
N GLY A 49 0.68 17.10 1.45
CA GLY A 49 1.81 17.80 2.06
C GLY A 49 2.71 18.59 1.08
N ILE A 50 2.35 18.66 -0.21
CA ILE A 50 3.14 19.37 -1.22
C ILE A 50 2.76 20.85 -1.29
N THR A 51 1.48 21.15 -1.53
CA THR A 51 0.97 22.53 -1.64
C THR A 51 0.57 23.11 -0.28
N THR A 52 0.00 22.27 0.58
CA THR A 52 -0.39 22.59 1.95
C THR A 52 0.37 21.68 2.90
N ALA A 53 1.06 22.26 3.88
CA ALA A 53 1.84 21.50 4.85
C ALA A 53 0.97 20.46 5.58
N PHE A 54 1.46 19.23 5.64
CA PHE A 54 0.82 18.16 6.42
C PHE A 54 1.56 18.03 7.75
N VAL A 55 1.09 18.79 8.74
CA VAL A 55 1.74 18.96 10.03
C VAL A 55 1.35 17.82 10.99
N GLY A 56 2.33 17.38 11.79
CA GLY A 56 2.09 16.38 12.82
C GLY A 56 1.20 16.90 13.94
N GLY A 57 0.85 16.03 14.86
CA GLY A 57 0.13 16.34 16.08
C GLY A 57 1.08 16.45 17.28
N PRO A 58 0.63 17.06 18.39
CA PRO A 58 1.39 17.10 19.61
C PRO A 58 1.38 15.75 20.33
N ALA A 59 2.20 15.65 21.38
CA ALA A 59 2.34 14.43 22.17
C ALA A 59 0.99 13.87 22.65
N GLY A 60 0.68 12.63 22.27
CA GLY A 60 -0.56 11.94 22.63
C GLY A 60 -1.77 12.33 21.79
N ASN A 61 -1.61 13.19 20.78
CA ASN A 61 -2.65 13.61 19.85
C ASN A 61 -2.12 13.69 18.41
N ALA A 62 -1.55 12.57 17.95
CA ALA A 62 -0.97 12.43 16.62
C ALA A 62 -1.95 12.75 15.48
N THR A 63 -1.46 13.39 14.42
CA THR A 63 -2.25 13.66 13.21
C THR A 63 -2.53 12.36 12.44
N PRO A 64 -3.81 11.99 12.21
CA PRO A 64 -4.13 10.78 11.47
C PRO A 64 -3.74 10.86 9.99
N ILE A 65 -3.17 9.76 9.48
CA ILE A 65 -2.93 9.51 8.05
C ILE A 65 -4.06 8.59 7.55
N ASN A 66 -5.12 9.17 7.02
CA ASN A 66 -6.30 8.43 6.54
C ASN A 66 -6.51 8.51 5.02
N ASP A 67 -5.60 9.17 4.30
CA ASP A 67 -5.72 9.48 2.88
C ASP A 67 -4.34 9.65 2.22
N GLY A 68 -4.31 9.60 0.89
CA GLY A 68 -3.11 9.76 0.08
C GLY A 68 -2.30 8.48 -0.10
N VAL A 69 -1.34 8.54 -1.01
CA VAL A 69 -0.34 7.49 -1.21
C VAL A 69 1.04 8.07 -0.97
N TYR A 70 1.37 9.23 -1.53
CA TYR A 70 2.61 9.95 -1.22
C TYR A 70 2.33 11.06 -0.20
N LEU A 71 3.05 11.09 0.91
CA LEU A 71 2.85 12.08 1.96
C LEU A 71 4.17 12.77 2.33
N SER A 72 4.20 14.08 2.10
CA SER A 72 5.25 14.99 2.57
C SER A 72 4.93 15.43 4.00
N LEU A 73 5.46 14.70 4.97
CA LEU A 73 5.27 14.97 6.39
C LEU A 73 6.08 16.21 6.79
N THR A 74 5.42 17.19 7.38
CA THR A 74 6.01 18.46 7.82
C THR A 74 6.03 18.54 9.34
N PRO A 75 6.86 17.74 10.04
CA PRO A 75 6.95 17.82 11.49
C PRO A 75 7.51 19.20 11.90
N THR A 76 6.90 19.80 12.92
CA THR A 76 7.41 21.03 13.56
C THR A 76 7.73 20.76 15.02
N PRO A 77 8.59 21.55 15.68
CA PRO A 77 8.81 21.41 17.12
C PRO A 77 7.47 21.39 17.88
N GLY A 78 7.27 20.37 18.72
CA GLY A 78 6.02 20.16 19.47
C GLY A 78 4.86 19.51 18.70
N ASN A 79 4.95 19.37 17.37
CA ASN A 79 3.93 18.73 16.52
C ASN A 79 4.59 17.73 15.55
N VAL A 80 5.02 16.60 16.09
CA VAL A 80 5.86 15.62 15.39
C VAL A 80 5.18 14.29 15.15
N GLU A 81 4.02 14.06 15.78
CA GLU A 81 3.39 12.74 15.80
C GLU A 81 2.40 12.57 14.65
N PHE A 82 2.55 11.48 13.91
CA PHE A 82 1.61 11.05 12.87
C PHE A 82 1.15 9.63 13.19
N ILE A 83 -0.07 9.27 12.81
CA ILE A 83 -0.61 7.95 13.12
C ILE A 83 -1.30 7.31 11.92
N VAL A 84 -0.87 6.11 11.53
CA VAL A 84 -1.54 5.31 10.50
C VAL A 84 -2.73 4.53 11.08
N PRO A 85 -3.72 4.15 10.26
CA PRO A 85 -4.85 3.32 10.69
C PRO A 85 -4.40 1.98 11.26
N ASN A 86 -5.34 1.25 11.87
CA ASN A 86 -5.12 -0.12 12.26
C ASN A 86 -4.85 -0.97 11.00
N ALA A 87 -3.70 -1.65 10.94
CA ALA A 87 -3.32 -2.47 9.79
C ALA A 87 -4.41 -3.48 9.40
N SER A 88 -5.11 -4.08 10.37
CA SER A 88 -6.12 -5.09 10.09
C SER A 88 -7.38 -4.57 9.38
N THR A 89 -7.62 -3.27 9.39
CA THR A 89 -8.76 -2.66 8.68
C THR A 89 -8.39 -2.17 7.28
N VAL A 90 -7.11 -2.20 6.92
CA VAL A 90 -6.60 -1.70 5.63
C VAL A 90 -5.55 -2.63 4.99
N PRO A 91 -5.81 -3.94 4.85
CA PRO A 91 -4.86 -4.88 4.25
C PRO A 91 -4.43 -4.41 2.85
N GLY A 92 -3.12 -4.49 2.56
CA GLY A 92 -2.55 -4.08 1.28
C GLY A 92 -2.42 -2.57 1.08
N ARG A 93 -2.77 -1.74 2.07
CA ARG A 93 -2.60 -0.29 1.95
C ARG A 93 -1.12 0.09 1.91
N ILE A 94 -0.77 0.95 0.95
CA ILE A 94 0.59 1.44 0.73
C ILE A 94 0.64 2.94 0.97
N TYR A 95 1.63 3.38 1.74
CA TYR A 95 2.03 4.78 1.87
C TYR A 95 3.50 4.95 1.53
N ILE A 96 3.84 6.06 0.88
CA ILE A 96 5.19 6.56 0.69
C ILE A 96 5.28 7.81 1.55
N LEU A 97 5.97 7.72 2.68
CA LEU A 97 6.08 8.79 3.66
C LEU A 97 7.45 9.43 3.55
N ARG A 98 7.52 10.75 3.47
CA ARG A 98 8.78 11.52 3.49
C ARG A 98 8.71 12.59 4.56
N ASN A 99 9.65 12.55 5.50
CA ASN A 99 9.92 13.70 6.37
C ASN A 99 10.64 14.79 5.57
N ILE A 100 9.94 15.88 5.26
CA ILE A 100 10.51 16.99 4.48
C ILE A 100 11.36 17.95 5.35
N SER A 101 11.25 17.87 6.67
CA SER A 101 12.12 18.63 7.57
C SER A 101 13.56 18.13 7.51
N ASN A 102 14.52 19.04 7.66
CA ASN A 102 15.95 18.71 7.73
C ASN A 102 16.48 18.57 9.16
N THR A 103 15.68 18.98 10.16
CA THR A 103 16.12 19.10 11.56
C THR A 103 15.18 18.47 12.57
N VAL A 104 13.92 18.23 12.20
CA VAL A 104 12.90 17.69 13.12
C VAL A 104 12.59 16.24 12.73
N THR A 105 12.63 15.33 13.70
CA THR A 105 12.23 13.94 13.53
C THR A 105 10.72 13.81 13.56
N ALA A 106 10.11 13.22 12.54
CA ALA A 106 8.72 12.81 12.59
C ALA A 106 8.60 11.48 13.34
N GLN A 107 7.51 11.30 14.08
CA GLN A 107 7.23 10.11 14.88
C GLN A 107 5.98 9.43 14.35
N LEU A 108 6.13 8.20 13.87
CA LEU A 108 5.02 7.45 13.29
C LEU A 108 4.49 6.41 14.28
N TYR A 109 3.20 6.50 14.56
CA TYR A 109 2.43 5.58 15.37
C TYR A 109 1.45 4.79 14.51
N SER A 110 0.84 3.76 15.09
CA SER A 110 -0.27 3.03 14.48
C SER A 110 -1.44 2.94 15.47
N PHE A 111 -2.66 3.10 14.98
CA PHE A 111 -3.88 2.79 15.75
C PHE A 111 -4.01 1.28 16.05
N GLY A 112 -3.27 0.43 15.34
CA GLY A 112 -3.22 -1.01 15.59
C GLY A 112 -2.30 -1.75 14.60
N GLY A 113 -1.70 -2.84 15.07
CA GLY A 113 -0.60 -3.52 14.37
C GLY A 113 0.76 -2.90 14.70
N LEU A 114 1.80 -3.74 14.69
CA LEU A 114 3.16 -3.35 15.01
C LEU A 114 3.95 -3.00 13.73
N PHE A 115 5.10 -2.35 13.89
CA PHE A 115 6.01 -2.05 12.78
C PHE A 115 7.09 -3.13 12.66
N PHE A 116 7.34 -3.62 11.45
CA PHE A 116 8.44 -4.54 11.14
C PHE A 116 9.25 -4.03 9.97
N ALA A 117 10.58 -4.03 10.11
CA ALA A 117 11.46 -3.73 8.98
C ALA A 117 11.33 -4.84 7.92
N LYS A 118 11.57 -4.50 6.64
CA LYS A 118 11.53 -5.43 5.50
C LYS A 118 12.28 -6.76 5.67
N ASP A 119 13.27 -6.80 6.57
CA ASP A 119 14.21 -7.90 6.81
C ASP A 119 14.23 -8.37 8.27
N SER A 120 13.24 -7.96 9.07
CA SER A 120 13.16 -8.31 10.50
C SER A 120 11.85 -9.00 10.84
N ASN A 121 11.93 -10.03 11.67
CA ASN A 121 10.80 -10.65 12.36
C ASN A 121 10.56 -10.10 13.77
N THR A 122 11.32 -9.08 14.17
CA THR A 122 11.21 -8.42 15.48
C THR A 122 10.53 -7.07 15.31
N ALA A 123 9.51 -6.82 16.13
CA ALA A 123 8.76 -5.59 16.09
C ALA A 123 9.64 -4.40 16.50
N THR A 124 9.56 -3.32 15.73
CA THR A 124 10.13 -2.02 16.10
C THR A 124 9.19 -1.36 17.11
N ALA A 125 9.75 -0.90 18.24
CA ALA A 125 8.98 -0.17 19.23
C ALA A 125 8.41 1.12 18.63
N ALA A 126 7.17 1.46 18.98
CA ALA A 126 6.57 2.73 18.59
C ALA A 126 7.10 3.88 19.48
N PRO A 127 7.31 5.09 18.93
CA PRO A 127 7.11 5.44 17.52
C PRO A 127 8.23 4.94 16.61
N LEU A 128 7.89 4.69 15.35
CA LEU A 128 8.87 4.58 14.29
C LEU A 128 9.40 5.98 13.96
N ASN A 129 10.66 6.25 14.30
CA ASN A 129 11.28 7.56 14.14
C ASN A 129 11.77 7.76 12.70
N MET A 130 11.31 8.83 12.05
CA MET A 130 11.72 9.27 10.73
C MET A 130 12.59 10.53 10.85
N PRO A 131 13.93 10.40 10.92
CA PRO A 131 14.84 11.52 11.17
C PRO A 131 14.85 12.53 10.02
N GLY A 132 15.19 13.78 10.35
CA GLY A 132 15.24 14.87 9.36
C GLY A 132 16.41 14.78 8.38
N ASN A 133 17.48 14.04 8.68
CA ASN A 133 18.69 14.02 7.83
C ASN A 133 19.46 12.70 7.87
N ALA A 134 18.76 11.56 8.02
CA ALA A 134 19.42 10.25 8.05
C ALA A 134 18.57 9.18 7.34
N THR A 135 19.06 7.95 7.37
CA THR A 135 18.32 6.75 6.98
C THR A 135 16.96 6.72 7.68
N MET A 136 15.91 6.24 6.99
CA MET A 136 14.49 6.32 7.41
C MET A 136 13.82 7.71 7.29
N LYS A 137 14.48 8.72 6.69
CA LYS A 137 13.80 10.00 6.34
C LYS A 137 12.64 9.79 5.37
N THR A 138 12.76 8.81 4.45
CA THR A 138 11.67 8.37 3.57
C THR A 138 11.45 6.88 3.79
N LEU A 139 10.20 6.44 3.79
CA LEU A 139 9.86 5.03 3.86
C LEU A 139 8.65 4.69 3.00
N ILE A 140 8.60 3.45 2.52
CA ILE A 140 7.38 2.82 2.01
C ILE A 140 6.82 1.98 3.14
N LEU A 141 5.55 2.21 3.49
CA LEU A 141 4.82 1.47 4.50
C LEU A 141 3.72 0.65 3.83
N ILE A 142 3.65 -0.64 4.13
CA ILE A 142 2.68 -1.57 3.54
C ILE A 142 1.99 -2.32 4.67
N SER A 143 0.66 -2.34 4.66
CA SER A 143 -0.11 -3.19 5.56
C SER A 143 -0.16 -4.62 5.03
N ASP A 144 0.20 -5.61 5.85
CA ASP A 144 0.02 -7.03 5.54
C ASP A 144 -1.35 -7.58 6.00
N GLY A 145 -2.21 -6.73 6.56
CA GLY A 145 -3.50 -7.11 7.15
C GLY A 145 -3.46 -7.46 8.63
N ALA A 146 -2.30 -7.40 9.29
CA ALA A 146 -2.16 -7.53 10.74
C ALA A 146 -1.21 -6.48 11.33
N ASN A 147 -0.12 -6.18 10.62
CA ASN A 147 0.97 -5.30 10.97
C ASN A 147 1.35 -4.40 9.79
N TRP A 148 2.35 -3.55 10.03
CA TRP A 148 2.92 -2.65 9.03
C TRP A 148 4.37 -3.04 8.73
N THR A 149 4.67 -3.37 7.47
CA THR A 149 6.05 -3.52 6.99
C THR A 149 6.57 -2.20 6.47
N TYR A 150 7.76 -1.79 6.89
CA TYR A 150 8.42 -0.60 6.37
C TYR A 150 9.72 -0.90 5.62
N ILE A 151 9.95 -0.16 4.54
CA ILE A 151 11.10 -0.24 3.64
C ILE A 151 11.73 1.16 3.56
N PHE A 152 13.05 1.27 3.73
CA PHE A 152 13.78 2.53 3.81
C PHE A 152 15.19 2.42 3.22
#